data_AF-A0A822GA55-F1
#
_entry.id   AF-A0A822GA55-F1
#
_cell.length_a   1.000
_cell.length_b   1.000
_cell.length_c   1.000
_cell.angle_alpha   90.00
_cell.angle_beta   90.00
_cell.angle_gamma   90.00
#
_symmetry.space_group_name_H-M   'P 1'
#
loop_
_entity.id
_entity.type
_entity.pdbx_description
1 polymer ?
#
loop_
_entity_poly.entity_id
_entity_poly.type
_entity_poly.pdbx_seq_one_letter_code
_entity_poly.pdbx_strand_id
1 'polypeptide(L)'
;MGSWIGHIAPGMFKTMSTNEYQFRLLFFCLYSGMIFILLAFWWHINNCARYIRSLVHEKNENTRQEKYKFQGSTTYPCYCLPGKFIRRLRTESIIKIFFISIHFTIEAHDGYSSQPRPHIGTANANHMAMLFGFFLGSCVEILVHYKVPLPKRINQVMGVLAFAIEGLMFLFHLHARGIVDIHIHQLLVVTIACSAISSIGECFDPNNFWFIVLRSFFVLTQGTWFIQAAYVLFPQTTNPSFVWNDSHESVSLLTMCYAYHLAGNAFLLIV
;
A
#
# COMPACT_ATOMS: atom_id res chain seq x y z
N MET A 1 -38.49 19.93 24.98
CA MET A 1 -37.08 19.71 24.60
C MET A 1 -36.47 18.82 25.67
N GLY A 2 -36.46 17.51 25.44
CA GLY A 2 -36.11 16.48 26.43
C GLY A 2 -35.13 15.46 25.85
N SER A 3 -34.29 14.94 26.73
CA SER A 3 -33.16 14.03 26.53
C SER A 3 -33.48 12.74 25.77
N TRP A 4 -32.60 12.35 24.84
CA TRP A 4 -32.57 11.02 24.21
C TRP A 4 -31.42 10.17 24.78
N ILE A 5 -31.40 10.01 26.11
CA ILE A 5 -30.61 8.97 26.77
C ILE A 5 -31.60 7.91 27.25
N GLY A 6 -31.40 6.67 26.79
CA GLY A 6 -31.99 5.48 27.38
C GLY A 6 -32.93 4.72 26.46
N HIS A 7 -32.41 3.68 25.79
CA HIS A 7 -32.91 2.30 25.83
C HIS A 7 -32.27 1.48 24.71
N ILE A 8 -31.18 0.78 25.02
CA ILE A 8 -30.82 -0.46 24.31
C ILE A 8 -30.65 -1.53 25.38
N ALA A 9 -31.47 -2.58 25.25
CA ALA A 9 -31.59 -3.69 26.17
C ALA A 9 -30.26 -4.47 26.31
N PRO A 10 -29.89 -4.92 27.51
CA PRO A 10 -28.75 -5.80 27.71
C PRO A 10 -29.17 -7.24 27.43
N GLY A 11 -28.60 -7.86 26.41
CA GLY A 11 -28.65 -9.31 26.26
C GLY A 11 -28.99 -9.81 24.85
N MET A 12 -27.97 -9.89 24.00
CA MET A 12 -27.55 -11.09 23.27
C MET A 12 -26.60 -10.69 22.14
N PHE A 13 -25.52 -11.48 21.99
CA PHE A 13 -24.34 -11.29 21.15
C PHE A 13 -23.23 -10.43 21.79
N LYS A 14 -22.18 -11.15 22.22
CA LYS A 14 -20.90 -10.62 22.68
C LYS A 14 -20.33 -9.69 21.60
N THR A 15 -20.53 -8.39 21.79
CA THR A 15 -19.77 -7.35 21.12
C THR A 15 -18.31 -7.50 21.52
N MET A 16 -17.39 -7.56 20.55
CA MET A 16 -15.96 -7.48 20.82
C MET A 16 -15.66 -6.35 21.82
N SER A 17 -14.76 -6.61 22.76
CA SER A 17 -14.27 -5.54 23.63
C SER A 17 -13.57 -4.47 22.78
N THR A 18 -13.62 -3.20 23.22
CA THR A 18 -12.96 -2.08 22.54
C THR A 18 -11.48 -2.39 22.26
N ASN A 19 -10.83 -3.14 23.15
CA ASN A 19 -9.45 -3.59 23.03
C ASN A 19 -9.24 -4.58 21.86
N GLU A 20 -10.18 -5.49 21.63
CA GLU A 20 -10.08 -6.47 20.53
C GLU A 20 -10.23 -5.78 19.16
N TYR A 21 -11.10 -4.78 19.06
CA TYR A 21 -11.28 -3.99 17.84
C TYR A 21 -10.03 -3.16 17.51
N GLN A 22 -9.48 -2.47 18.51
CA GLN A 22 -8.24 -1.70 18.37
C GLN A 22 -7.06 -2.59 17.98
N PHE A 23 -6.96 -3.80 18.56
CA PHE A 23 -5.94 -4.78 18.21
C PHE A 23 -6.07 -5.26 16.75
N ARG A 24 -7.28 -5.47 16.24
CA ARG A 24 -7.48 -5.84 14.84
C ARG A 24 -7.08 -4.73 13.88
N LEU A 25 -7.42 -3.47 14.18
CA LEU A 25 -7.00 -2.33 13.36
C LEU A 25 -5.48 -2.12 13.39
N LEU A 26 -4.84 -2.29 14.55
CA LEU A 26 -3.39 -2.32 14.67
C LEU A 26 -2.80 -3.39 13.74
N PHE A 27 -3.28 -4.63 13.87
CA PHE A 27 -2.81 -5.75 13.06
C PHE A 27 -2.99 -5.47 11.56
N PHE A 28 -4.12 -4.87 11.16
CA PHE A 28 -4.38 -4.48 9.79
C PHE A 28 -3.35 -3.47 9.25
N CYS A 29 -3.06 -2.40 10.00
CA CYS A 29 -2.07 -1.41 9.60
C CYS A 29 -0.67 -2.03 9.50
N LEU A 30 -0.29 -2.88 10.47
CA LEU A 30 0.99 -3.60 10.44
C LEU A 30 1.07 -4.54 9.23
N TYR A 31 0.02 -5.32 8.98
CA TYR A 31 -0.05 -6.25 7.86
C TYR A 31 0.10 -5.54 6.51
N SER A 32 -0.66 -4.45 6.31
CA SER A 32 -0.57 -3.63 5.10
C SER A 32 0.82 -3.02 4.94
N GLY A 33 1.36 -2.46 6.02
CA GLY A 33 2.70 -1.88 6.04
C GLY A 33 3.77 -2.87 5.60
N MET A 34 3.74 -4.09 6.14
CA MET A 34 4.69 -5.15 5.79
C MET A 34 4.60 -5.56 4.31
N ILE A 35 3.39 -5.67 3.75
CA ILE A 35 3.21 -6.01 2.33
C ILE A 35 3.81 -4.92 1.44
N PHE A 36 3.53 -3.65 1.72
CA PHE A 36 4.08 -2.53 0.94
C PHE A 36 5.61 -2.48 1.03
N ILE A 37 6.19 -2.70 2.22
CA ILE A 37 7.66 -2.77 2.40
C ILE A 37 8.25 -3.90 1.56
N LEU A 38 7.70 -5.11 1.65
CA LEU A 38 8.20 -6.27 0.91
C LEU A 38 8.11 -6.06 -0.61
N LEU A 39 6.99 -5.52 -1.10
CA LEU A 39 6.82 -5.21 -2.52
C LEU A 39 7.78 -4.10 -2.98
N ALA A 40 7.99 -3.07 -2.17
CA ALA A 40 8.90 -1.97 -2.50
C ALA A 40 10.34 -2.45 -2.67
N PHE A 41 10.86 -3.23 -1.71
CA PHE A 41 12.20 -3.82 -1.82
C PHE A 41 12.29 -4.80 -2.99
N TRP A 42 11.27 -5.65 -3.16
CA TRP A 42 11.22 -6.58 -4.27
C TRP A 42 11.30 -5.87 -5.62
N TRP A 43 10.53 -4.81 -5.82
CA TRP A 43 10.59 -4.02 -7.05
C TRP A 43 11.91 -3.28 -7.19
N HIS A 44 12.42 -2.65 -6.13
CA HIS A 44 13.67 -1.90 -6.18
C HIS A 44 14.84 -2.79 -6.60
N ILE A 45 15.05 -3.91 -5.89
CA ILE A 45 16.16 -4.83 -6.15
C ILE A 45 16.12 -5.37 -7.59
N ASN A 46 14.95 -5.80 -8.05
CA ASN A 46 14.81 -6.33 -9.41
C ASN A 46 15.03 -5.27 -10.49
N ASN A 47 14.58 -4.03 -10.26
CA ASN A 47 14.80 -2.92 -11.20
C ASN A 47 16.27 -2.49 -11.23
N CYS A 48 16.93 -2.37 -10.08
CA CYS A 48 18.36 -2.11 -9.98
C CYS A 48 19.16 -3.19 -10.71
N ALA A 49 18.86 -4.47 -10.49
CA ALA A 49 19.52 -5.57 -11.17
C ALA A 49 19.35 -5.51 -12.71
N ARG A 50 18.15 -5.15 -13.20
CA ARG A 50 17.90 -4.96 -14.64
C ARG A 50 18.61 -3.75 -15.21
N TYR A 51 18.66 -2.66 -14.46
CA TYR A 51 19.38 -1.45 -14.85
C TYR A 51 20.88 -1.71 -14.96
N ILE A 52 21.49 -2.32 -13.94
CA ILE A 52 22.91 -2.69 -13.97
C ILE A 52 23.22 -3.63 -15.14
N ARG A 53 22.37 -4.64 -15.39
CA ARG A 53 22.53 -5.53 -16.56
C ARG A 53 22.51 -4.77 -17.87
N SER A 54 21.62 -3.78 -18.02
CA SER A 54 21.58 -2.95 -19.23
C SER A 54 22.86 -2.13 -19.42
N LEU A 55 23.45 -1.59 -18.36
CA LEU A 55 24.72 -0.86 -18.42
C LEU A 55 25.89 -1.78 -18.79
N VAL A 56 25.93 -2.99 -18.23
CA VAL A 56 26.98 -3.98 -18.53
C VAL A 56 26.90 -4.42 -19.99
N HIS A 57 25.68 -4.66 -20.52
CA HIS A 57 25.49 -5.00 -21.93
C HIS A 57 25.88 -3.84 -22.86
N GLU A 58 25.51 -2.60 -22.52
CA GLU A 58 25.89 -1.42 -23.31
C GLU A 58 27.42 -1.24 -23.39
N LYS A 59 28.15 -1.56 -22.32
CA LYS A 59 29.62 -1.48 -22.29
C LYS A 59 30.30 -2.57 -23.14
N ASN A 60 29.68 -3.74 -23.26
CA ASN A 60 30.27 -4.91 -23.94
C ASN A 60 30.02 -4.92 -25.46
N GLU A 61 28.92 -4.34 -25.94
CA GLU A 61 28.56 -4.36 -27.37
C GLU A 61 28.81 -3.01 -28.06
N ASN A 62 30.08 -2.77 -28.42
CA ASN A 62 30.48 -1.68 -29.32
C ASN A 62 30.20 -2.00 -30.82
N THR A 63 29.42 -3.04 -31.14
CA THR A 63 29.25 -3.51 -32.53
C THR A 63 27.80 -3.89 -32.86
N ARG A 64 27.09 -2.96 -33.52
CA ARG A 64 25.97 -3.16 -34.48
C ARG A 64 24.73 -4.02 -34.13
N GLN A 65 24.55 -4.56 -32.92
CA GLN A 65 23.28 -5.21 -32.52
C GLN A 65 22.42 -4.32 -31.61
N GLU A 66 21.09 -4.51 -31.65
CA GLU A 66 20.09 -3.67 -30.99
C GLU A 66 20.43 -3.42 -29.51
N LYS A 67 20.62 -2.14 -29.14
CA LYS A 67 20.87 -1.71 -27.75
C LYS A 67 19.87 -2.38 -26.79
N TYR A 68 20.36 -3.18 -25.84
CA TYR A 68 19.56 -3.69 -24.73
C TYR A 68 19.10 -2.53 -23.84
N LYS A 69 17.93 -1.95 -24.14
CA LYS A 69 17.41 -0.78 -23.45
C LYS A 69 16.73 -1.20 -22.15
N PHE A 70 17.09 -0.55 -21.03
CA PHE A 70 16.36 -0.70 -19.77
C PHE A 70 14.89 -0.37 -19.98
N GLN A 71 14.00 -1.21 -19.47
CA GLN A 71 12.56 -0.96 -19.42
C GLN A 71 12.01 -1.36 -18.07
N GLY A 72 11.50 -0.41 -17.29
CA GLY A 72 10.88 -0.68 -15.99
C GLY A 72 9.76 -1.72 -16.08
N SER A 73 9.64 -2.56 -15.05
CA SER A 73 8.52 -3.49 -14.90
C SER A 73 7.89 -3.33 -13.53
N THR A 74 6.56 -3.47 -13.50
CA THR A 74 5.75 -3.47 -12.27
C THR A 74 5.66 -4.85 -11.63
N THR A 75 6.14 -5.90 -12.31
CA THR A 75 6.13 -7.28 -11.80
C THR A 75 7.36 -8.07 -12.18
N TYR A 76 7.72 -9.00 -11.31
CA TYR A 76 8.84 -9.92 -11.47
C TYR A 76 8.45 -11.35 -11.07
N PRO A 77 8.93 -12.38 -11.79
CA PRO A 77 8.82 -13.75 -11.32
C PRO A 77 9.75 -13.97 -10.11
N CYS A 78 9.34 -14.75 -9.10
CA CYS A 78 10.30 -15.18 -8.07
C CYS A 78 11.09 -16.38 -8.54
N TYR A 79 12.35 -16.16 -8.90
CA TYR A 79 13.29 -17.23 -9.21
C TYR A 79 13.69 -18.05 -7.99
N CYS A 80 13.41 -17.54 -6.80
CA CYS A 80 13.63 -18.18 -5.50
C CYS A 80 12.80 -19.45 -5.28
N LEU A 81 11.68 -19.60 -5.99
CA LEU A 81 10.73 -20.68 -5.76
C LEU A 81 11.17 -21.99 -6.42
N PRO A 82 10.98 -23.14 -5.74
CA PRO A 82 11.35 -24.44 -6.28
C PRO A 82 10.48 -24.81 -7.49
N GLY A 83 11.08 -25.49 -8.48
CA GLY A 83 10.36 -26.03 -9.64
C GLY A 83 10.32 -25.11 -10.86
N LYS A 84 10.48 -25.69 -12.05
CA LYS A 84 10.39 -24.96 -13.34
C LYS A 84 8.97 -24.45 -13.62
N PHE A 85 7.94 -25.15 -13.15
CA PHE A 85 6.55 -24.76 -13.33
C PHE A 85 6.19 -23.51 -12.53
N ILE A 86 6.52 -23.48 -11.23
CA ILE A 86 6.22 -22.34 -10.35
C ILE A 86 6.96 -21.08 -10.81
N ARG A 87 8.24 -21.21 -11.22
CA ARG A 87 9.02 -20.10 -11.81
C ARG A 87 8.44 -19.56 -13.12
N ARG A 88 7.62 -20.34 -13.83
CA ARG A 88 6.95 -19.91 -15.06
C ARG A 88 5.66 -19.13 -14.77
N LEU A 89 5.08 -19.26 -13.58
CA LEU A 89 3.90 -18.51 -13.18
C LEU A 89 4.28 -17.07 -12.77
N ARG A 90 3.33 -16.14 -12.91
CA ARG A 90 3.46 -14.78 -12.36
C ARG A 90 3.23 -14.81 -10.85
N THR A 91 4.21 -15.35 -10.12
CA THR A 91 4.09 -15.63 -8.67
C THR A 91 3.77 -14.40 -7.85
N GLU A 92 4.36 -13.25 -8.16
CA GLU A 92 4.09 -11.99 -7.47
C GLU A 92 2.61 -11.60 -7.53
N SER A 93 2.00 -11.56 -8.72
CA SER A 93 0.60 -11.18 -8.90
C SER A 93 -0.36 -12.20 -8.27
N ILE A 94 -0.03 -13.49 -8.31
CA ILE A 94 -0.80 -14.54 -7.63
C ILE A 94 -0.76 -14.34 -6.11
N ILE A 95 0.42 -14.05 -5.56
CA ILE A 95 0.61 -13.76 -4.13
C ILE A 95 -0.17 -12.50 -3.72
N LYS A 96 -0.12 -11.44 -4.52
CA LYS A 96 -0.92 -10.22 -4.31
C LYS A 96 -2.41 -10.56 -4.25
N ILE A 97 -2.95 -11.26 -5.25
CA ILE A 97 -4.36 -11.64 -5.30
C ILE A 97 -4.76 -12.46 -4.07
N PHE A 98 -3.94 -13.43 -3.67
CA PHE A 98 -4.22 -14.27 -2.51
C PHE A 98 -4.34 -13.44 -1.23
N PHE A 99 -3.34 -12.62 -0.93
CA PHE A 99 -3.33 -11.79 0.28
C PHE A 99 -4.42 -10.72 0.27
N ILE A 100 -4.64 -10.06 -0.87
CA ILE A 100 -5.73 -9.09 -1.04
C ILE A 100 -7.09 -9.75 -0.84
N SER A 101 -7.30 -10.97 -1.36
CA SER A 101 -8.58 -11.68 -1.21
C SER A 101 -8.87 -12.08 0.24
N ILE A 102 -7.84 -12.52 0.98
CA ILE A 102 -7.96 -12.80 2.42
C ILE A 102 -8.37 -11.53 3.16
N HIS A 103 -7.64 -10.43 2.92
CA HIS A 103 -7.90 -9.18 3.62
C HIS A 103 -9.26 -8.57 3.25
N PHE A 104 -9.65 -8.61 1.98
CA PHE A 104 -10.97 -8.21 1.53
C PHE A 104 -12.09 -9.01 2.21
N THR A 105 -11.91 -10.31 2.40
CA THR A 105 -12.88 -11.17 3.09
C THR A 105 -13.00 -10.82 4.57
N ILE A 106 -11.88 -10.53 5.24
CA ILE A 106 -11.87 -10.08 6.64
C ILE A 106 -12.63 -8.76 6.77
N GLU A 107 -12.35 -7.78 5.92
CA GLU A 107 -13.05 -6.48 5.94
C GLU A 107 -14.55 -6.63 5.66
N ALA A 108 -14.92 -7.49 4.70
CA ALA A 108 -16.33 -7.76 4.41
C ALA A 108 -17.02 -8.41 5.62
N HIS A 109 -16.40 -9.44 6.20
CA HIS A 109 -16.95 -10.14 7.36
C HIS A 109 -17.12 -9.19 8.55
N ASP A 110 -16.10 -8.42 8.89
CA ASP A 110 -16.13 -7.50 10.03
C ASP A 110 -17.13 -6.36 9.76
N GLY A 111 -17.19 -5.85 8.54
CA GLY A 111 -18.12 -4.80 8.15
C GLY A 111 -19.60 -5.19 8.25
N TYR A 112 -19.95 -6.47 8.04
CA TYR A 112 -21.32 -6.98 8.25
C TYR A 112 -21.58 -7.44 9.69
N SER A 113 -20.57 -7.96 10.38
CA SER A 113 -20.73 -8.54 11.72
C SER A 113 -20.73 -7.50 12.84
N SER A 114 -20.19 -6.30 12.59
CA SER A 114 -20.00 -5.27 13.62
C SER A 114 -21.31 -4.69 14.17
N GLN A 115 -22.33 -4.48 13.32
CA GLN A 115 -23.63 -3.92 13.71
C GLN A 115 -24.74 -4.36 12.75
N PRO A 116 -26.00 -4.56 13.22
CA PRO A 116 -27.13 -4.88 12.34
C PRO A 116 -27.51 -3.65 11.51
N ARG A 117 -26.94 -3.56 10.31
CA ARG A 117 -27.19 -2.49 9.34
C ARG A 117 -27.56 -3.14 7.99
N PRO A 118 -28.40 -2.48 7.16
CA PRO A 118 -28.74 -2.98 5.83
C PRO A 118 -27.58 -2.86 4.83
N HIS A 119 -26.48 -2.21 5.22
CA HIS A 119 -25.28 -2.01 4.42
C HIS A 119 -24.02 -2.25 5.26
N ILE A 120 -22.92 -2.53 4.58
CA ILE A 120 -21.60 -2.68 5.21
C ILE A 120 -21.17 -1.41 5.96
N GLY A 121 -20.39 -1.57 7.03
CA GLY A 121 -19.75 -0.46 7.75
C GLY A 121 -18.94 0.44 6.82
N THR A 122 -19.07 1.76 6.96
CA THR A 122 -18.44 2.75 6.06
C THR A 122 -16.92 2.67 6.06
N ALA A 123 -16.28 2.43 7.21
CA ALA A 123 -14.83 2.27 7.30
C ALA A 123 -14.36 1.03 6.52
N ASN A 124 -14.97 -0.13 6.78
CA ASN A 124 -14.66 -1.38 6.07
C ASN A 124 -14.91 -1.26 4.56
N ALA A 125 -16.00 -0.58 4.15
CA ALA A 125 -16.30 -0.33 2.74
C ALA A 125 -15.21 0.49 2.04
N ASN A 126 -14.68 1.53 2.70
CA ASN A 126 -13.58 2.32 2.17
C ASN A 126 -12.31 1.46 2.02
N HIS A 127 -11.96 0.65 3.02
CA HIS A 127 -10.81 -0.26 2.93
C HIS A 127 -10.98 -1.28 1.79
N MET A 128 -12.16 -1.87 1.65
CA MET A 128 -12.46 -2.80 0.55
C MET A 128 -12.31 -2.14 -0.82
N ALA A 129 -12.73 -0.87 -0.97
CA ALA A 129 -12.56 -0.12 -2.21
C ALA A 129 -11.08 0.12 -2.54
N MET A 130 -10.26 0.47 -1.53
CA MET A 130 -8.80 0.60 -1.69
C MET A 130 -8.18 -0.72 -2.19
N LEU A 131 -8.51 -1.84 -1.54
CA LEU A 131 -8.03 -3.18 -1.89
C LEU A 131 -8.44 -3.61 -3.30
N PHE A 132 -9.66 -3.25 -3.71
CA PHE A 132 -10.22 -3.62 -5.00
C PHE A 132 -9.40 -3.04 -6.17
N GLY A 133 -8.87 -1.82 -6.04
CA GLY A 133 -7.98 -1.23 -7.05
C GLY A 133 -6.73 -2.08 -7.29
N PHE A 134 -6.04 -2.49 -6.22
CA PHE A 134 -4.86 -3.36 -6.29
C PHE A 134 -5.18 -4.78 -6.75
N PHE A 135 -6.36 -5.30 -6.39
CA PHE A 135 -6.85 -6.59 -6.88
C PHE A 135 -7.00 -6.59 -8.40
N LEU A 136 -7.71 -5.59 -8.95
CA LEU A 136 -7.90 -5.45 -10.39
C LEU A 136 -6.57 -5.31 -11.14
N GLY A 137 -5.64 -4.50 -10.61
CA GLY A 137 -4.31 -4.38 -11.18
C GLY A 137 -3.56 -5.71 -11.23
N SER A 138 -3.62 -6.49 -10.16
CA SER A 138 -2.99 -7.82 -10.08
C SER A 138 -3.62 -8.83 -11.06
N CYS A 139 -4.93 -8.78 -11.28
CA CYS A 139 -5.59 -9.58 -12.32
C CYS A 139 -5.08 -9.21 -13.72
N VAL A 140 -4.94 -7.92 -14.02
CA VAL A 140 -4.43 -7.45 -15.31
C VAL A 140 -2.97 -7.88 -15.52
N GLU A 141 -2.13 -7.84 -14.49
CA GLU A 141 -0.75 -8.34 -14.55
C GLU A 141 -0.69 -9.82 -14.99
N ILE A 142 -1.64 -10.65 -14.53
CA ILE A 142 -1.78 -12.05 -14.92
C ILE A 142 -2.20 -12.17 -16.39
N LEU A 143 -3.20 -11.41 -16.84
CA LEU A 143 -3.64 -11.41 -18.23
C LEU A 143 -2.50 -11.02 -19.19
N VAL A 144 -1.73 -9.99 -18.84
CA VAL A 144 -0.54 -9.58 -19.60
C VAL A 144 0.51 -10.69 -19.63
N HIS A 145 0.72 -11.41 -18.51
CA HIS A 145 1.65 -12.53 -18.47
C HIS A 145 1.25 -13.68 -19.41
N TYR A 146 -0.04 -13.99 -19.51
CA TYR A 146 -0.56 -14.99 -20.44
C TYR A 146 -0.76 -14.48 -21.88
N LYS A 147 -0.19 -13.30 -22.21
CA LYS A 147 -0.18 -12.70 -23.54
C LYS A 147 -1.57 -12.40 -24.10
N VAL A 148 -2.54 -12.10 -23.24
CA VAL A 148 -3.83 -11.55 -23.67
C VAL A 148 -3.57 -10.21 -24.39
N PRO A 149 -4.20 -9.94 -25.55
CA PRO A 149 -3.95 -8.74 -26.34
C PRO A 149 -4.52 -7.49 -25.65
N LEU A 150 -3.76 -6.95 -24.72
CA LEU A 150 -4.09 -5.73 -23.98
C LEU A 150 -3.22 -4.55 -24.46
N PRO A 151 -3.68 -3.29 -24.26
CA PRO A 151 -2.90 -2.11 -24.61
C PRO A 151 -1.50 -2.14 -23.97
N LYS A 152 -0.52 -1.62 -24.71
CA LYS A 152 0.84 -1.45 -24.16
C LYS A 152 0.76 -0.61 -22.88
N ARG A 153 1.53 -1.01 -21.86
CA ARG A 153 1.64 -0.33 -20.56
C ARG A 153 0.38 -0.38 -19.68
N ILE A 154 -0.56 -1.26 -19.98
CA ILE A 154 -1.77 -1.42 -19.16
C ILE A 154 -1.43 -1.70 -17.67
N ASN A 155 -0.34 -2.40 -17.37
CA ASN A 155 0.08 -2.65 -15.98
C ASN A 155 0.40 -1.35 -15.22
N GLN A 156 1.10 -0.41 -15.85
CA GLN A 156 1.41 0.88 -15.26
C GLN A 156 0.14 1.72 -15.09
N VAL A 157 -0.76 1.72 -16.09
CA VAL A 157 -2.05 2.41 -16.01
C VAL A 157 -2.91 1.86 -14.86
N MET A 158 -2.96 0.54 -14.69
CA MET A 158 -3.67 -0.07 -13.57
C MET A 158 -3.02 0.25 -12.22
N GLY A 159 -1.69 0.38 -12.16
CA GLY A 159 -0.99 0.86 -10.96
C GLY A 159 -1.40 2.30 -10.61
N VAL A 160 -1.46 3.19 -11.60
CA VAL A 160 -1.95 4.57 -11.41
C VAL A 160 -3.40 4.57 -10.91
N LEU A 161 -4.26 3.75 -11.51
CA LEU A 161 -5.65 3.63 -11.09
C LEU A 161 -5.77 3.10 -9.65
N ALA A 162 -4.96 2.11 -9.26
CA ALA A 162 -4.96 1.58 -7.91
C ALA A 162 -4.57 2.65 -6.88
N PHE A 163 -3.48 3.40 -7.12
CA PHE A 163 -3.09 4.52 -6.24
C PHE A 163 -4.13 5.65 -6.25
N ALA A 164 -4.80 5.92 -7.38
CA ALA A 164 -5.84 6.93 -7.45
C ALA A 164 -7.08 6.54 -6.62
N ILE A 165 -7.52 5.28 -6.71
CA ILE A 165 -8.61 4.76 -5.88
C ILE A 165 -8.22 4.81 -4.40
N GLU A 166 -7.02 4.33 -4.06
CA GLU A 166 -6.51 4.34 -2.70
C GLU A 166 -6.46 5.77 -2.12
N GLY A 167 -5.82 6.69 -2.83
CA GLY A 167 -5.70 8.09 -2.42
C GLY A 167 -7.05 8.79 -2.29
N LEU A 168 -7.99 8.52 -3.20
CA LEU A 168 -9.35 9.06 -3.14
C LEU A 168 -10.08 8.60 -1.88
N MET A 169 -10.02 7.30 -1.57
CA MET A 169 -10.65 6.76 -0.36
C MET A 169 -10.00 7.33 0.89
N PHE A 170 -8.66 7.43 0.93
CA PHE A 170 -7.95 8.03 2.07
C PHE A 170 -8.32 9.50 2.27
N LEU A 171 -8.47 10.27 1.20
CA LEU A 171 -8.81 11.69 1.28
C LEU A 171 -10.20 11.93 1.89
N PHE A 172 -11.20 11.11 1.52
CA PHE A 172 -12.60 11.39 1.87
C PHE A 172 -13.15 10.57 3.06
N HIS A 173 -12.45 9.54 3.53
CA HIS A 173 -12.89 8.74 4.69
C HIS A 173 -12.57 9.36 6.08
N LEU A 174 -11.95 10.56 6.14
CA LEU A 174 -11.43 11.17 7.37
C LEU A 174 -12.42 12.03 8.18
N HIS A 175 -13.68 12.10 7.78
CA HIS A 175 -14.64 13.00 8.42
C HIS A 175 -14.84 12.68 9.91
N ALA A 176 -14.83 13.72 10.75
CA ALA A 176 -15.09 13.68 12.19
C ALA A 176 -14.05 12.95 13.07
N ARG A 177 -12.76 12.98 12.68
CA ARG A 177 -11.64 12.43 13.47
C ARG A 177 -10.81 13.54 14.16
N GLY A 178 -9.98 13.15 15.14
CA GLY A 178 -9.04 14.05 15.82
C GLY A 178 -7.96 14.60 14.87
N ILE A 179 -7.29 15.67 15.29
CA ILE A 179 -6.28 16.38 14.47
C ILE A 179 -5.11 15.45 14.12
N VAL A 180 -4.62 14.65 15.08
CA VAL A 180 -3.53 13.69 14.84
C VAL A 180 -3.93 12.65 13.79
N ASP A 181 -5.15 12.13 13.89
CA ASP A 181 -5.68 11.12 12.99
C ASP A 181 -5.85 11.68 11.57
N ILE A 182 -6.33 12.92 11.44
CA ILE A 182 -6.39 13.58 10.12
C ILE A 182 -4.97 13.77 9.56
N HIS A 183 -4.04 14.29 10.36
CA HIS A 183 -2.68 14.62 9.91
C HIS A 183 -1.90 13.37 9.47
N ILE A 184 -2.02 12.26 10.20
CA ILE A 184 -1.31 11.02 9.85
C ILE A 184 -1.75 10.47 8.49
N HIS A 185 -3.04 10.56 8.21
CA HIS A 185 -3.61 10.12 6.94
C HIS A 185 -3.31 11.12 5.81
N GLN A 186 -3.26 12.42 6.07
CA GLN A 186 -2.83 13.41 5.07
C GLN A 186 -1.41 13.14 4.58
N LEU A 187 -0.47 12.81 5.48
CA LEU A 187 0.89 12.44 5.11
C LEU A 187 0.93 11.16 4.25
N LEU A 188 0.04 10.20 4.53
CA LEU A 188 -0.13 8.99 3.71
C LEU A 188 -0.69 9.34 2.31
N VAL A 189 -1.70 10.22 2.21
CA VAL A 189 -2.24 10.70 0.94
C VAL A 189 -1.16 11.36 0.08
N VAL A 190 -0.30 12.18 0.68
CA VAL A 190 0.85 12.78 -0.02
C VAL A 190 1.76 11.69 -0.58
N THR A 191 2.07 10.65 0.20
CA THR A 191 2.88 9.53 -0.25
C THR A 191 2.25 8.80 -1.44
N ILE A 192 0.95 8.49 -1.35
CA ILE A 192 0.20 7.78 -2.39
C ILE A 192 0.15 8.62 -3.69
N ALA A 193 -0.06 9.93 -3.58
CA ALA A 193 -0.04 10.84 -4.72
C ALA A 193 1.34 10.82 -5.42
N CYS A 194 2.43 10.83 -4.65
CA CYS A 194 3.79 10.72 -5.20
C CYS A 194 4.04 9.36 -5.87
N SER A 195 3.53 8.26 -5.31
CA SER A 195 3.54 6.93 -5.96
C SER A 195 2.77 6.93 -7.29
N ALA A 196 1.62 7.58 -7.34
CA ALA A 196 0.82 7.72 -8.56
C ALA A 196 1.56 8.56 -9.63
N ILE A 197 2.13 9.71 -9.24
CA ILE A 197 2.91 10.58 -10.15
C ILE A 197 4.11 9.83 -10.71
N SER A 198 4.83 9.06 -9.88
CA SER A 198 5.96 8.23 -10.31
C SER A 198 5.51 7.17 -11.32
N SER A 199 4.37 6.53 -11.06
CA SER A 199 3.76 5.53 -11.97
C SER A 199 3.32 6.15 -13.30
N ILE A 200 2.80 7.39 -13.29
CA ILE A 200 2.50 8.16 -14.51
C ILE A 200 3.80 8.45 -15.29
N GLY A 201 4.88 8.78 -14.61
CA GLY A 201 6.21 8.91 -15.22
C GLY A 201 6.63 7.65 -15.98
N GLU A 202 6.45 6.46 -15.39
CA GLU A 202 6.70 5.17 -16.04
C GLU A 202 5.79 4.91 -17.27
N CYS A 203 4.55 5.42 -17.26
CA CYS A 203 3.65 5.36 -18.40
C CYS A 203 4.16 6.18 -19.60
N PHE A 204 4.84 7.31 -19.36
CA PHE A 204 5.38 8.15 -20.43
C PHE A 204 6.78 7.68 -20.85
N ASP A 205 7.71 7.56 -19.90
CA ASP A 205 9.08 7.13 -20.14
C ASP A 205 9.46 5.91 -19.30
N PRO A 206 9.27 4.69 -19.84
CA PRO A 206 9.53 3.45 -19.10
C PRO A 206 11.03 3.13 -19.04
N ASN A 207 11.87 3.89 -19.75
CA ASN A 207 13.32 3.69 -19.79
C ASN A 207 14.03 4.60 -18.78
N ASN A 208 13.31 5.54 -18.18
CA ASN A 208 13.85 6.37 -17.12
C ASN A 208 13.87 5.58 -15.81
N PHE A 209 15.08 5.24 -15.36
CA PHE A 209 15.31 4.52 -14.12
C PHE A 209 14.76 5.25 -12.88
N TRP A 210 14.74 6.58 -12.88
CA TRP A 210 14.35 7.35 -11.70
C TRP A 210 12.88 7.24 -11.37
N PHE A 211 11.98 7.13 -12.36
CA PHE A 211 10.55 6.98 -12.07
C PHE A 211 10.25 5.70 -11.29
N ILE A 212 10.96 4.61 -11.62
CA ILE A 212 10.74 3.33 -10.94
C ILE A 212 11.37 3.28 -9.54
N VAL A 213 12.50 3.96 -9.35
CA VAL A 213 13.10 4.16 -8.03
C VAL A 213 12.20 5.02 -7.16
N LEU A 214 11.67 6.13 -7.69
CA LEU A 214 10.73 7.00 -6.99
C LEU A 214 9.46 6.26 -6.58
N ARG A 215 8.86 5.46 -7.47
CA ARG A 215 7.71 4.62 -7.11
C ARG A 215 8.07 3.66 -5.97
N SER A 216 9.23 3.00 -6.05
CA SER A 216 9.66 2.05 -5.02
C SER A 216 9.93 2.76 -3.68
N PHE A 217 10.51 3.95 -3.72
CA PHE A 217 10.73 4.82 -2.56
C PHE A 217 9.44 5.27 -1.87
N PHE A 218 8.46 5.77 -2.63
CA PHE A 218 7.19 6.21 -2.06
C PHE A 218 6.37 5.02 -1.55
N VAL A 219 6.37 3.87 -2.23
CA VAL A 219 5.70 2.67 -1.71
C VAL A 219 6.40 2.13 -0.45
N LEU A 220 7.73 2.19 -0.36
CA LEU A 220 8.46 1.86 0.87
C LEU A 220 8.05 2.82 2.01
N THR A 221 7.98 4.12 1.71
CA THR A 221 7.54 5.15 2.65
C THR A 221 6.11 4.87 3.12
N GLN A 222 5.19 4.57 2.21
CA GLN A 222 3.81 4.19 2.52
C GLN A 222 3.77 3.00 3.49
N GLY A 223 4.55 1.96 3.22
CA GLY A 223 4.61 0.77 4.07
C GLY A 223 5.18 1.05 5.47
N THR A 224 6.31 1.76 5.57
CA THR A 224 6.89 2.12 6.87
C THR A 224 6.01 3.10 7.65
N TRP A 225 5.31 4.00 6.96
CA TRP A 225 4.38 4.94 7.57
C TRP A 225 3.12 4.25 8.09
N PHE A 226 2.62 3.22 7.41
CA PHE A 226 1.54 2.38 7.96
C PHE A 226 1.92 1.73 9.29
N ILE A 227 3.17 1.28 9.44
CA ILE A 227 3.65 0.73 10.71
C ILE A 227 3.66 1.81 11.80
N GLN A 228 4.20 2.99 11.50
CA GLN A 228 4.20 4.12 12.43
C GLN A 228 2.76 4.51 12.81
N ALA A 229 1.86 4.60 11.83
CA ALA A 229 0.46 4.95 12.03
C ALA A 229 -0.29 3.95 12.89
N ALA A 230 0.03 2.65 12.77
CA ALA A 230 -0.52 1.62 13.63
C ALA A 230 -0.30 1.95 15.11
N TYR A 231 0.93 2.30 15.50
CA TYR A 231 1.28 2.60 16.88
C TYR A 231 0.80 3.97 17.37
N VAL A 232 0.70 4.95 16.46
CA VAL A 232 0.16 6.27 16.79
C VAL A 232 -1.34 6.21 17.06
N LEU A 233 -2.10 5.54 16.19
CA LEU A 233 -3.57 5.47 16.27
C LEU A 233 -4.05 4.42 17.27
N PHE A 234 -3.28 3.35 17.48
CA PHE A 234 -3.66 2.22 18.34
C PHE A 234 -2.56 1.93 19.38
N PRO A 235 -2.29 2.88 20.30
CA PRO A 235 -1.21 2.73 21.27
C PRO A 235 -1.44 1.51 22.18
N GLN A 236 -0.41 0.67 22.32
CA GLN A 236 -0.45 -0.54 23.17
C GLN A 236 -0.01 -0.26 24.62
N THR A 237 -0.19 0.98 25.07
CA THR A 237 0.25 1.46 26.39
C THR A 237 -0.81 2.36 27.00
N THR A 238 -0.96 2.28 28.31
CA THR A 238 -1.85 3.16 29.09
C THR A 238 -1.10 4.39 29.62
N ASN A 239 0.22 4.47 29.42
CA ASN A 239 1.02 5.59 29.89
C ASN A 239 0.73 6.84 29.02
N PRO A 240 0.16 7.92 29.59
CA PRO A 240 -0.24 9.10 28.84
C PRO A 240 0.91 9.78 28.10
N SER A 241 2.14 9.66 28.60
CA SER A 241 3.33 10.25 27.98
C SER A 241 3.68 9.63 26.62
N PHE A 242 3.14 8.45 26.32
CA PHE A 242 3.35 7.74 25.04
C PHE A 242 2.09 7.68 24.19
N VAL A 243 1.04 8.42 24.55
CA VAL A 243 -0.21 8.54 23.80
C VAL A 243 -0.25 9.89 23.11
N TRP A 244 -0.42 9.87 21.79
CA TRP A 244 -0.52 11.08 20.97
C TRP A 244 -1.82 11.82 21.26
N ASN A 245 -1.76 13.15 21.28
CA ASN A 245 -2.91 14.01 21.56
C ASN A 245 -3.06 15.08 20.47
N ASP A 246 -4.21 15.75 20.40
CA ASP A 246 -4.48 16.76 19.37
C ASP A 246 -3.76 18.11 19.59
N SER A 247 -2.63 18.11 20.29
CA SER A 247 -1.78 19.31 20.42
C SER A 247 -0.98 19.58 19.15
N HIS A 248 -0.64 20.85 18.96
CA HIS A 248 0.27 21.28 17.89
C HIS A 248 1.64 20.58 17.99
N GLU A 249 2.12 20.29 19.20
CA GLU A 249 3.38 19.58 19.43
C GLU A 249 3.35 18.17 18.82
N SER A 250 2.28 17.40 19.07
CA SER A 250 2.10 16.06 18.49
C SER A 250 2.07 16.10 16.97
N VAL A 251 1.37 17.08 16.37
CA VAL A 251 1.32 17.26 14.91
C VAL A 251 2.71 17.59 14.34
N SER A 252 3.46 18.48 14.99
CA SER A 252 4.81 18.84 14.58
C SER A 252 5.76 17.64 14.69
N LEU A 253 5.69 16.89 15.78
CA LEU A 253 6.50 15.69 15.99
C LEU A 253 6.20 14.62 14.95
N LEU A 254 4.92 14.44 14.60
CA LEU A 254 4.53 13.48 13.57
C LEU A 254 5.09 13.86 12.19
N THR A 255 5.07 15.15 11.86
CA THR A 255 5.69 15.67 10.62
C THR A 255 7.20 15.42 10.59
N MET A 256 7.87 15.64 11.73
CA MET A 256 9.30 15.35 11.89
C MET A 256 9.57 13.85 11.73
N CYS A 257 8.79 12.98 12.38
CA CYS A 257 8.89 11.52 12.20
C CYS A 257 8.77 11.15 10.72
N TYR A 258 7.77 11.69 10.01
CA TYR A 258 7.58 11.44 8.59
C TYR A 258 8.80 11.87 7.75
N ALA A 259 9.42 13.01 8.05
CA ALA A 259 10.65 13.44 7.40
C ALA A 259 11.81 12.45 7.63
N TYR A 260 11.92 11.86 8.83
CA TYR A 260 12.89 10.80 9.09
C TYR A 260 12.58 9.51 8.33
N HIS A 261 11.31 9.14 8.15
CA HIS A 261 10.93 8.04 7.27
C HIS A 261 11.40 8.29 5.83
N LEU A 262 11.16 9.49 5.29
CA LEU A 262 11.63 9.85 3.95
C LEU A 262 13.16 9.75 3.84
N ALA A 263 13.89 10.35 4.78
CA ALA A 263 15.36 10.33 4.77
C ALA A 263 15.93 8.91 4.93
N GLY A 264 15.39 8.14 5.89
CA GLY A 264 15.82 6.78 6.17
C GLY A 264 15.54 5.83 5.01
N ASN A 265 14.34 5.89 4.43
CA ASN A 265 14.00 5.08 3.26
C ASN A 265 14.82 5.45 2.02
N ALA A 266 15.14 6.74 1.83
CA ALA A 266 16.00 7.15 0.73
C ALA A 266 17.41 6.58 0.91
N PHE A 267 17.97 6.67 2.11
CA PHE A 267 19.26 6.07 2.43
C PHE A 267 19.27 4.55 2.19
N LEU A 268 18.23 3.84 2.66
CA LEU A 268 18.10 2.39 2.49
C LEU A 268 18.02 1.94 1.02
N LEU A 269 17.50 2.77 0.11
CA LEU A 269 17.41 2.43 -1.31
C LEU A 269 18.65 2.83 -2.11
N ILE A 270 19.48 3.73 -1.57
CA ILE A 270 20.73 4.18 -2.21
C ILE A 270 21.90 3.24 -1.89
N VAL A 271 21.97 2.73 -0.65
CA VAL A 271 23.02 1.83 -0.16
C VAL A 271 22.80 0.41 -0.66
#